data_AF-A6FDK4-F1
#
_entry.id   AF-A6FDK4-F1
#
_cell.length_a   1.000
_cell.length_b   1.000
_cell.length_c   1.000
_cell.angle_alpha   90.00
_cell.angle_beta   90.00
_cell.angle_gamma   90.00
#
_symmetry.space_group_name_H-M   'P 1'
#
loop_
_entity.id
_entity.type
_entity.pdbx_description
1 polymer ?
#
loop_
_entity_poly.entity_id
_entity_poly.type
_entity_poly.pdbx_seq_one_letter_code
_entity_poly.pdbx_strand_id
1 'polypeptide(L)'
;MEVENIQQEIKILLTKLDWSIPKLAEVIYVEKFDDDEAEDEVSAVKTFESKLKKQLSRKTTKTKLLEEYLIIISNHNDFSKLGLAIPYYVESKTLSATMEDGMRKISKLVTEMCIE
;
A
#
# COMPACT_ATOMS: atom_id res chain seq x y z
N MET A 1 -1.27 -11.66 1.15
CA MET A 1 -2.61 -11.46 1.75
C MET A 1 -3.66 -11.47 0.66
N GLU A 2 -4.96 -11.59 0.98
CA GLU A 2 -6.02 -11.43 -0.02
C GLU A 2 -6.13 -9.96 -0.47
N VAL A 3 -6.47 -9.74 -1.74
CA VAL A 3 -6.56 -8.41 -2.37
C VAL A 3 -7.46 -7.47 -1.57
N GLU A 4 -8.61 -7.95 -1.11
CA GLU A 4 -9.58 -7.16 -0.35
C GLU A 4 -9.03 -6.70 1.01
N ASN A 5 -8.28 -7.57 1.70
CA ASN A 5 -7.67 -7.21 2.99
C ASN A 5 -6.67 -6.07 2.83
N ILE A 6 -5.80 -6.15 1.82
CA ILE A 6 -4.81 -5.09 1.54
C ILE A 6 -5.50 -3.78 1.14
N GLN A 7 -6.57 -3.86 0.33
CA GLN A 7 -7.35 -2.67 -0.05
C GLN A 7 -7.99 -1.98 1.16
N GLN A 8 -8.48 -2.75 2.14
CA GLN A 8 -9.03 -2.18 3.37
C GLN A 8 -7.93 -1.58 4.24
N GLU A 9 -6.79 -2.25 4.37
CA GLU A 9 -5.63 -1.74 5.11
C GLU A 9 -5.16 -0.39 4.55
N ILE A 10 -5.02 -0.27 3.22
CA ILE A 10 -4.69 1.01 2.57
C ILE A 10 -5.71 2.10 2.95
N LYS A 11 -7.02 1.80 2.92
CA LYS A 11 -8.07 2.79 3.26
C LYS A 11 -8.01 3.22 4.72
N ILE A 12 -7.74 2.29 5.64
CA ILE A 12 -7.58 2.58 7.07
C ILE A 12 -6.38 3.50 7.27
N LEU A 13 -5.25 3.20 6.62
CA LEU A 13 -4.05 4.03 6.71
C LEU A 13 -4.27 5.43 6.16
N LEU A 14 -4.95 5.56 5.02
CA LEU A 14 -5.32 6.88 4.49
C LEU A 14 -6.17 7.67 5.50
N THR A 15 -7.10 7.01 6.19
CA THR A 15 -7.89 7.65 7.25
C THR A 15 -7.02 8.08 8.43
N LYS A 16 -6.10 7.21 8.90
CA LYS A 16 -5.19 7.52 10.01
C LYS A 16 -4.20 8.65 9.67
N LEU A 17 -3.81 8.76 8.40
CA LEU A 17 -2.91 9.80 7.87
C LEU A 17 -3.62 11.12 7.53
N ASP A 18 -4.95 11.16 7.57
CA ASP A 18 -5.77 12.23 6.98
C ASP A 18 -5.44 12.49 5.50
N TRP A 19 -5.16 11.42 4.76
CA TRP A 19 -4.82 11.45 3.35
C TRP A 19 -6.04 11.19 2.46
N SER A 20 -6.16 12.02 1.43
CA SER A 20 -7.09 11.78 0.33
C SER A 20 -6.47 10.87 -0.74
N ILE A 21 -7.29 10.25 -1.59
CA ILE A 21 -6.80 9.48 -2.74
C ILE A 21 -5.91 10.32 -3.68
N PRO A 22 -6.24 11.60 -3.99
CA PRO A 22 -5.32 12.49 -4.69
C PRO A 22 -3.94 12.58 -4.05
N LYS A 23 -3.87 12.72 -2.71
CA LYS A 23 -2.57 12.80 -2.02
C LYS A 23 -1.78 11.49 -2.14
N LEU A 24 -2.44 10.35 -1.98
CA LEU A 24 -1.80 9.05 -2.19
C LEU A 24 -1.31 8.89 -3.64
N ALA A 25 -2.07 9.38 -4.62
CA ALA A 25 -1.70 9.32 -6.02
C ALA A 25 -0.42 10.11 -6.30
N GLU A 26 -0.32 11.33 -5.76
CA GLU A 26 0.88 12.17 -5.82
C GLU A 26 2.10 11.46 -5.22
N VAL A 27 1.97 10.95 -3.99
CA VAL A 27 3.07 10.27 -3.28
C VAL A 27 3.56 9.05 -4.05
N ILE A 28 2.65 8.18 -4.52
CA ILE A 28 3.04 7.00 -5.30
C ILE A 28 3.62 7.41 -6.65
N TYR A 29 3.11 8.49 -7.27
CA TYR A 29 3.59 8.92 -8.57
C TYR A 29 5.04 9.38 -8.48
N VAL A 30 5.35 10.28 -7.54
CA VAL A 30 6.70 10.81 -7.30
C VAL A 30 7.70 9.70 -6.94
N GLU A 31 7.27 8.70 -6.17
CA GLU A 31 8.16 7.58 -5.79
C GLU A 31 8.47 6.63 -6.97
N LYS A 32 7.58 6.54 -7.96
CA LYS A 32 7.63 5.51 -9.00
C LYS A 32 7.99 6.01 -10.40
N PHE A 33 7.81 7.28 -10.66
CA PHE A 33 8.05 7.90 -11.96
C PHE A 33 9.04 9.04 -11.76
N ASP A 34 10.05 9.09 -12.62
CA ASP A 34 10.98 10.23 -12.67
C ASP A 34 10.27 11.40 -13.36
N ASP A 35 10.43 12.61 -12.83
CA ASP A 35 9.76 13.82 -13.32
C ASP A 35 10.11 14.17 -14.79
N ASP A 36 11.23 13.63 -15.28
CA ASP A 36 11.74 13.88 -16.64
C ASP A 36 10.95 13.18 -17.76
N GLU A 37 10.03 12.26 -17.45
CA GLU A 37 9.23 11.53 -18.47
C GLU A 37 7.91 12.22 -18.86
N ALA A 38 7.42 13.18 -18.07
CA ALA A 38 6.10 13.78 -18.27
C ALA A 38 6.20 15.22 -18.80
N GLU A 39 5.56 15.51 -19.94
CA GLU A 39 5.42 16.88 -20.44
C GLU A 39 4.61 17.79 -19.49
N ASP A 40 3.70 17.20 -18.72
CA ASP A 40 2.89 17.86 -17.67
C ASP A 40 2.62 16.89 -16.52
N GLU A 41 3.40 17.00 -15.46
CA GLU A 41 3.32 16.21 -14.22
C GLU A 41 1.92 16.24 -13.60
N VAL A 42 1.26 17.41 -13.56
CA VAL A 42 -0.07 17.58 -12.94
C VAL A 42 -1.11 16.73 -13.67
N SER A 43 -1.06 16.74 -15.00
CA SER A 43 -1.95 15.93 -15.84
C SER A 43 -1.68 14.42 -15.67
N ALA A 44 -0.42 14.05 -15.49
CA ALA A 44 0.00 12.67 -15.33
C ALA A 44 -0.42 12.10 -13.97
N VAL A 45 -0.23 12.86 -12.88
CA VAL A 45 -0.70 12.52 -11.54
C VAL A 45 -2.21 12.35 -11.52
N LYS A 46 -2.98 13.24 -12.16
CA LYS A 46 -4.45 13.14 -12.23
C LYS A 46 -4.93 11.90 -12.99
N THR A 47 -4.22 11.55 -14.06
CA THR A 47 -4.48 10.31 -14.82
C THR A 47 -4.16 9.09 -13.96
N PHE A 48 -3.06 9.13 -13.22
CA PHE A 48 -2.68 8.09 -12.27
C PHE A 48 -3.68 7.95 -11.13
N GLU A 49 -4.20 9.06 -10.58
CA GLU A 49 -5.23 9.06 -9.53
C GLU A 49 -6.47 8.27 -9.96
N SER A 50 -6.94 8.49 -11.19
CA SER A 50 -8.08 7.78 -11.76
C SER A 50 -7.80 6.27 -11.91
N LYS A 51 -6.55 5.90 -12.19
CA LYS A 51 -6.09 4.51 -12.25
C LYS A 51 -5.99 3.89 -10.86
N LEU A 52 -5.45 4.62 -9.89
CA LEU A 52 -5.32 4.23 -8.49
C LEU A 52 -6.68 3.94 -7.87
N LYS A 53 -7.67 4.81 -8.09
CA LYS A 53 -9.07 4.58 -7.67
C LYS A 53 -9.62 3.25 -8.17
N LYS A 54 -9.32 2.89 -9.43
CA LYS A 54 -9.73 1.60 -10.02
C LYS A 54 -8.95 0.43 -9.42
N GLN A 55 -7.67 0.60 -9.12
CA GLN A 55 -6.83 -0.44 -8.52
C GLN A 55 -7.24 -0.75 -7.07
N LEU A 56 -7.63 0.26 -6.30
CA LEU A 56 -8.09 0.12 -4.91
C LEU A 56 -9.52 -0.45 -4.78
N SER A 57 -10.27 -0.55 -5.88
CA SER A 57 -11.65 -1.06 -5.89
C SER A 57 -11.82 -2.40 -6.59
N ARG A 58 -10.98 -2.75 -7.56
CA ARG A 58 -11.11 -4.01 -8.32
C ARG A 58 -10.53 -5.19 -7.55
N LYS A 59 -11.30 -6.28 -7.46
CA LYS A 59 -10.84 -7.57 -6.90
C LYS A 59 -9.74 -8.24 -7.73
N THR A 60 -9.63 -7.87 -9.01
CA THR A 60 -8.64 -8.40 -9.96
C THR A 60 -7.31 -7.65 -9.94
N THR A 61 -7.14 -6.64 -9.08
CA THR A 61 -5.86 -5.94 -8.93
C THR A 61 -4.81 -6.90 -8.38
N LYS A 62 -3.61 -6.89 -8.96
CA LYS A 62 -2.51 -7.75 -8.54
C LYS A 62 -2.15 -7.46 -7.08
N THR A 63 -2.15 -8.47 -6.23
CA THR A 63 -1.79 -8.37 -4.80
C THR A 63 -0.46 -7.63 -4.59
N LYS A 64 0.58 -8.02 -5.34
CA LYS A 64 1.92 -7.40 -5.26
C LYS A 64 1.94 -5.90 -5.49
N LEU A 65 1.06 -5.39 -6.35
CA LEU A 65 0.97 -3.95 -6.62
C LEU A 65 0.38 -3.19 -5.43
N LEU A 66 -0.59 -3.78 -4.74
CA LEU A 66 -1.18 -3.17 -3.54
C LEU A 66 -0.22 -3.25 -2.36
N GLU A 67 0.53 -4.34 -2.24
CA GLU A 67 1.61 -4.49 -1.26
C GLU A 67 2.70 -3.42 -1.47
N GLU A 68 3.04 -3.13 -2.73
CA GLU A 68 3.96 -2.03 -3.06
C GLU A 68 3.42 -0.66 -2.61
N TYR A 69 2.13 -0.40 -2.78
CA TYR A 69 1.51 0.84 -2.27
C TYR A 69 1.57 0.94 -0.75
N LEU A 70 1.37 -0.16 -0.02
CA LEU A 70 1.56 -0.19 1.43
C LEU A 70 2.99 0.16 1.83
N ILE A 71 3.98 -0.40 1.13
CA ILE A 71 5.40 -0.12 1.41
C ILE A 71 5.71 1.37 1.20
N ILE A 72 5.20 1.97 0.12
CA ILE A 72 5.37 3.41 -0.15
C ILE A 72 4.74 4.24 0.97
N ILE A 73 3.52 3.90 1.39
CA ILE A 73 2.84 4.58 2.51
C ILE A 73 3.67 4.43 3.79
N SER A 74 4.15 3.23 4.12
CA SER A 74 4.86 2.97 5.37
C SER A 74 6.22 3.64 5.45
N ASN A 75 6.87 3.86 4.30
CA ASN A 75 8.16 4.55 4.22
C ASN A 75 8.01 6.07 4.20
N HIS A 76 6.81 6.60 3.98
CA HIS A 76 6.60 8.03 3.92
C HIS A 76 6.75 8.69 5.30
N ASN A 77 7.32 9.90 5.32
CA ASN A 77 7.60 10.62 6.57
C ASN A 77 6.35 10.86 7.42
N ASP A 78 5.21 11.18 6.80
CA ASP A 78 3.95 11.37 7.55
C ASP A 78 3.47 10.11 8.26
N PHE A 79 3.79 8.92 7.72
CA PHE A 79 3.50 7.67 8.39
C PHE A 79 4.35 7.48 9.65
N SER A 80 5.64 7.84 9.58
CA SER A 80 6.53 7.77 10.76
C SER A 80 6.02 8.63 11.93
N LYS A 81 5.33 9.75 11.65
CA LYS A 81 4.76 10.65 12.66
C LYS A 81 3.56 10.06 13.39
N LEU A 82 2.89 9.04 12.81
CA LEU A 82 1.79 8.35 13.49
C LEU A 82 2.27 7.43 14.62
N GLY A 83 3.57 7.10 14.66
CA GLY A 83 4.10 6.13 15.64
C GLY A 83 3.55 4.72 15.46
N LEU A 84 2.99 4.41 14.30
CA LEU A 84 2.42 3.10 13.97
C LEU A 84 3.47 2.22 13.29
N ALA A 85 3.38 0.91 13.51
CA ALA A 85 4.14 -0.09 12.77
C ALA A 85 3.17 -0.91 11.92
N ILE A 86 3.48 -1.08 10.63
CA ILE A 86 2.73 -1.99 9.75
C ILE A 86 3.51 -3.30 9.67
N PRO A 87 3.00 -4.39 10.25
CA PRO A 87 3.62 -5.69 10.08
C PRO A 87 3.40 -6.15 8.63
N TYR A 88 4.47 -6.12 7.84
CA TYR A 88 4.48 -6.61 6.48
C TYR A 88 5.24 -7.94 6.39
N TYR A 89 4.54 -8.99 5.96
CA TYR A 89 5.19 -10.27 5.72
C TYR A 89 5.94 -10.25 4.38
N VAL A 90 7.26 -10.37 4.46
CA VAL A 90 8.14 -10.58 3.30
C VAL A 90 8.32 -12.09 3.10
N GLU A 91 7.83 -12.60 1.97
CA GLU A 91 8.01 -14.00 1.59
C GLU A 91 9.51 -14.34 1.48
N SER A 92 9.92 -15.37 2.20
CA SER A 92 11.29 -15.86 2.15
C SER A 92 11.27 -17.18 1.40
N LYS A 93 11.86 -17.21 0.20
CA LYS A 93 11.94 -18.44 -0.63
C LYS A 93 12.72 -19.60 0.00
N THR A 94 13.15 -19.45 1.25
CA THR A 94 13.83 -20.46 2.05
C THR A 94 12.90 -21.20 3.00
N LEU A 95 11.68 -20.68 3.25
CA LEU A 95 10.72 -21.31 4.15
C LEU A 95 9.84 -22.33 3.41
N SER A 96 9.41 -23.35 4.16
CA SER A 96 8.43 -24.33 3.63
C SER A 96 7.06 -23.68 3.45
N ALA A 97 6.24 -24.22 2.56
CA ALA A 97 4.89 -23.71 2.30
C ALA A 97 4.01 -23.64 3.57
N THR A 98 4.18 -24.59 4.50
CA THR A 98 3.47 -24.58 5.79
C THR A 98 3.92 -23.43 6.69
N MET A 99 5.22 -23.15 6.74
CA MET A 99 5.76 -22.03 7.51
C MET A 99 5.34 -20.70 6.89
N GLU A 100 5.39 -20.58 5.56
CA GLU A 100 4.90 -19.43 4.80
C GLU A 100 3.43 -19.10 5.12
N ASP A 101 2.56 -20.11 5.16
CA ASP A 101 1.15 -19.93 5.55
C ASP A 101 1.01 -19.49 7.02
N GLY A 102 1.77 -20.12 7.92
CA GLY A 102 1.80 -19.74 9.34
C GLY A 102 2.25 -18.30 9.57
N MET A 103 3.34 -17.88 8.91
CA MET A 103 3.87 -16.52 9.03
C MET A 103 2.90 -15.47 8.47
N ARG A 104 2.19 -15.78 7.37
CA ARG A 104 1.12 -14.90 6.86
C ARG A 104 -0.02 -14.74 7.86
N LYS A 105 -0.43 -15.81 8.53
CA LYS A 105 -1.46 -15.76 9.58
C LYS A 105 -1.01 -14.91 10.77
N ILE A 106 0.23 -15.06 11.20
CA ILE A 106 0.82 -14.24 12.27
C ILE A 106 0.83 -12.77 11.87
N SER A 107 1.33 -12.44 10.67
CA SER A 107 1.34 -11.06 10.17
C SER A 107 -0.06 -10.46 10.18
N LYS A 108 -1.06 -11.19 9.69
CA LYS A 108 -2.46 -10.73 9.69
C LYS A 108 -2.97 -10.45 11.11
N LEU A 109 -2.69 -11.34 12.06
CA LEU A 109 -3.11 -11.18 13.45
C LEU A 109 -2.46 -9.95 14.11
N VAL A 110 -1.17 -9.72 13.86
CA VAL A 110 -0.48 -8.52 14.35
C VAL A 110 -1.05 -7.26 13.68
N THR A 111 -1.36 -7.28 12.38
CA THR A 111 -2.01 -6.15 11.69
C THR A 111 -3.34 -5.80 12.35
N GLU A 112 -4.19 -6.79 12.61
CA GLU A 112 -5.49 -6.60 13.28
C GLU A 112 -5.32 -5.96 14.67
N MET A 113 -4.31 -6.38 15.45
CA MET A 113 -4.00 -5.80 16.76
C MET A 113 -3.48 -4.35 16.71
N CYS A 114 -2.85 -3.92 15.63
CA CYS A 114 -2.33 -2.56 15.47
C CYS A 114 -3.37 -1.57 14.95
N ILE A 115 -4.57 -2.04 14.59
CA ILE A 115 -5.62 -1.22 13.97
C ILE A 115 -6.63 -0.70 15.01
N GLU A 116 -6.77 -1.35 16.17
CA GLU A 116 -7.52 -0.84 17.34
C GLU A 116 -6.90 0.44 17.94
#